data_AF-A0A353YA29-F1
#
_entry.id   AF-A0A353YA29-F1
#
_cell.length_a   1.000
_cell.length_b   1.000
_cell.length_c   1.000
_cell.angle_alpha   90.00
_cell.angle_beta   90.00
_cell.angle_gamma   90.00
#
_symmetry.space_group_name_H-M   'P 1'
#
loop_
_entity.id
_entity.type
_entity.pdbx_description
1 polymer ?
#
loop_
_entity_poly.entity_id
_entity_poly.type
_entity_poly.pdbx_seq_one_letter_code
_entity_poly.pdbx_strand_id
1 'polypeptide(L)'
;MQQLESLTREARALANGQGISGSAEAEVARQLQICNACRYCEGFCAVFPAMTRRLAFPQADVHYLANLCHNCGACLHACQYAPPHEFAVNVPQAMARVRLQTYTDYAWPPALGRLYQRNGLTLSLATAGALAFFMLLTLWLRDRLWRVPPQTDFYGIFPHNLLVSLFAPVFLYAVLALALGVRRFWREVTPGQEYEAPAIAAVRAGAAAEATHDVLRLTYLDGGHGEGCHNED
;
A
#
# COMPACT_ATOMS: atom_id res chain seq x y z
N MET A 1 -36.12 11.78 -6.50
CA MET A 1 -36.48 10.45 -5.95
C MET A 1 -35.26 9.52 -5.86
N GLN A 2 -34.45 9.37 -6.92
CA GLN A 2 -33.23 8.53 -6.89
C GLN A 2 -32.24 8.83 -5.75
N GLN A 3 -32.00 10.10 -5.42
CA GLN A 3 -31.11 10.49 -4.31
C GLN A 3 -31.69 10.15 -2.93
N LEU A 4 -33.02 10.20 -2.78
CA LEU A 4 -33.68 9.83 -1.53
C LEU A 4 -33.64 8.30 -1.35
N GLU A 5 -33.83 7.56 -2.44
CA GLU A 5 -33.75 6.09 -2.47
C GLU A 5 -32.32 5.57 -2.25
N SER A 6 -31.28 6.30 -2.69
CA SER A 6 -29.88 5.96 -2.37
C SER A 6 -29.60 6.17 -0.89
N LEU A 7 -29.95 7.33 -0.34
CA LEU A 7 -29.78 7.65 1.09
C LEU A 7 -30.55 6.66 1.98
N THR A 8 -31.75 6.24 1.57
CA THR A 8 -32.56 5.27 2.33
C THR A 8 -31.94 3.86 2.30
N ARG A 9 -31.31 3.46 1.19
CA ARG A 9 -30.57 2.20 1.10
C ARG A 9 -29.29 2.23 1.93
N GLU A 10 -28.55 3.34 1.90
CA GLU A 10 -27.38 3.56 2.74
C GLU A 10 -27.74 3.53 4.24
N ALA A 11 -28.82 4.18 4.64
CA ALA A 11 -29.32 4.15 6.02
C ALA A 11 -29.73 2.73 6.46
N ARG A 12 -30.34 1.93 5.57
CA ARG A 12 -30.65 0.52 5.85
C ARG A 12 -29.39 -0.34 5.92
N ALA A 13 -28.40 -0.08 5.07
CA ALA A 13 -27.11 -0.79 5.11
C ALA A 13 -26.39 -0.51 6.45
N LEU A 14 -26.34 0.75 6.87
CA LEU A 14 -25.86 1.19 8.19
C LEU A 14 -26.55 0.44 9.34
N ALA A 15 -27.89 0.43 9.35
CA ALA A 15 -28.66 -0.25 10.39
C ALA A 15 -28.42 -1.76 10.44
N ASN A 16 -28.00 -2.36 9.32
CA ASN A 16 -27.73 -3.79 9.20
C ASN A 16 -26.23 -4.14 9.30
N GLY A 17 -25.37 -3.18 9.70
CA GLY A 17 -23.92 -3.39 9.79
C GLY A 17 -23.23 -3.63 8.44
N GLN A 18 -23.89 -3.31 7.34
CA GLN A 18 -23.34 -3.36 5.99
C GLN A 18 -22.60 -2.05 5.69
N GLY A 19 -21.38 -2.14 5.17
CA GLY A 19 -20.56 -0.97 4.85
C GLY A 19 -21.31 0.04 3.98
N ILE A 20 -21.19 1.33 4.33
CA ILE A 20 -21.84 2.44 3.63
C ILE A 20 -21.42 2.42 2.16
N SER A 21 -22.37 2.64 1.25
CA SER A 21 -22.06 2.93 -0.16
C SER A 21 -21.40 4.31 -0.25
N GLY A 22 -20.09 4.35 -0.06
CA GLY A 22 -19.21 5.51 -0.23
C GLY A 22 -17.88 5.07 -0.83
N SER A 23 -17.02 6.00 -1.23
CA SER A 23 -15.66 5.63 -1.64
C SER A 23 -14.91 4.98 -0.48
N ALA A 24 -13.93 4.13 -0.77
CA ALA A 24 -13.11 3.52 0.29
C ALA A 24 -12.42 4.58 1.16
N GLU A 25 -12.09 5.73 0.57
CA GLU A 25 -11.54 6.89 1.27
C GLU A 25 -12.53 7.50 2.25
N ALA A 26 -13.80 7.64 1.87
CA ALA A 26 -14.84 8.17 2.75
C ALA A 26 -15.07 7.24 3.95
N GLU A 27 -14.99 5.92 3.75
CA GLU A 27 -15.11 4.96 4.84
C GLU A 27 -13.92 5.04 5.81
N VAL A 28 -12.69 5.16 5.30
CA VAL A 28 -11.53 5.41 6.15
C VAL A 28 -11.69 6.73 6.92
N ALA A 29 -12.07 7.82 6.26
CA ALA A 29 -12.26 9.11 6.91
C ALA A 29 -13.31 9.04 8.03
N ARG A 30 -14.44 8.35 7.80
CA ARG A 30 -15.47 8.10 8.83
C ARG A 30 -14.92 7.36 10.03
N GLN A 31 -14.21 6.25 9.80
CA GLN A 31 -13.67 5.45 10.89
C GLN A 31 -12.58 6.21 11.66
N LEU A 32 -11.72 6.97 10.99
CA LEU A 32 -10.73 7.82 11.62
C LEU A 32 -11.36 8.93 12.46
N GLN A 33 -12.49 9.51 12.02
CA GLN A 33 -13.24 10.47 12.82
C GLN A 33 -13.78 9.84 14.12
N ILE A 34 -14.31 8.61 14.04
CA ILE A 34 -14.75 7.86 15.23
C ILE A 34 -13.55 7.55 16.14
N CYS A 35 -12.42 7.13 15.57
CA CYS A 35 -11.20 6.84 16.32
C CYS A 35 -10.67 8.08 17.05
N ASN A 36 -10.68 9.24 16.39
CA ASN A 36 -10.20 10.51 16.97
C ASN A 36 -11.10 11.00 18.10
N ALA A 37 -12.40 10.68 18.06
CA ALA A 37 -13.34 10.97 19.15
C ALA A 37 -13.22 9.97 20.32
N CYS A 38 -13.10 8.68 20.03
CA CYS A 38 -13.14 7.61 21.04
C CYS A 38 -11.81 7.40 21.76
N ARG A 39 -10.70 7.39 21.01
CA ARG A 39 -9.32 7.22 21.46
C ARG A 39 -9.02 6.01 22.37
N TYR A 40 -9.96 5.09 22.58
CA TYR A 40 -9.80 3.97 23.51
C TYR A 40 -8.64 3.04 23.13
N CYS A 41 -8.46 2.77 21.83
CA CYS A 41 -7.41 1.90 21.32
C CYS A 41 -6.14 2.65 20.88
N GLU A 42 -5.89 3.87 21.36
CA GLU A 42 -4.78 4.71 20.89
C GLU A 42 -3.39 4.07 21.05
N GLY A 43 -3.19 3.31 22.13
CA GLY A 43 -1.94 2.57 22.38
C GLY A 43 -1.76 1.33 21.49
N PHE A 44 -2.80 0.85 20.79
CA PHE A 44 -2.74 -0.37 19.98
C PHE A 44 -2.52 -0.09 18.48
N CYS A 45 -2.30 1.16 18.11
CA CYS A 45 -2.22 1.57 16.71
C CYS A 45 -1.02 2.49 16.47
N ALA A 46 0.02 1.98 15.81
CA ALA A 46 1.19 2.76 15.42
C ALA A 46 0.87 3.98 14.52
N VAL A 47 -0.29 3.97 13.85
CA VAL A 47 -0.77 5.10 13.02
C VAL A 47 -1.37 6.23 13.86
N PHE A 48 -1.80 5.94 15.09
CA PHE A 48 -2.57 6.86 15.93
C PHE A 48 -1.84 8.18 16.24
N PRO A 49 -0.53 8.20 16.53
CA PRO A 49 0.21 9.45 16.73
C PRO A 49 0.17 10.38 15.52
N ALA A 50 0.18 9.82 14.30
CA ALA A 50 0.05 10.60 13.07
C ALA A 50 -1.41 11.04 12.82
N MET A 51 -2.37 10.18 13.13
CA MET A 51 -3.80 10.46 12.97
C MET A 51 -4.27 11.62 13.87
N THR A 52 -3.90 11.63 15.14
CA THR A 52 -4.35 12.63 16.13
C THR A 52 -3.82 14.03 15.90
N ARG A 53 -2.79 14.19 15.06
CA ARG A 53 -2.29 15.50 14.62
C ARG A 53 -3.21 16.17 13.57
N ARG A 54 -4.34 15.54 13.22
CA ARG A 54 -5.27 15.99 12.18
C ARG A 54 -6.67 16.20 12.76
N LEU A 55 -7.32 17.27 12.30
CA LEU A 55 -8.70 17.61 12.67
C LEU A 55 -9.73 17.06 11.66
N ALA A 56 -9.30 16.84 10.42
CA ALA A 56 -10.09 16.30 9.34
C ALA A 56 -9.26 15.27 8.55
N PHE A 57 -9.94 14.47 7.74
CA PHE A 57 -9.32 13.40 6.96
C PHE A 57 -9.65 13.56 5.46
N PRO A 58 -9.11 14.59 4.79
CA PRO A 58 -9.21 14.70 3.34
C PRO A 58 -8.48 13.55 2.65
N GLN A 59 -8.71 13.38 1.35
CA GLN A 59 -8.16 12.28 0.55
C GLN A 59 -6.64 12.08 0.73
N ALA A 60 -5.86 13.16 0.66
CA ALA A 60 -4.39 13.09 0.81
C ALA A 60 -3.96 12.52 2.18
N ASP A 61 -4.65 12.91 3.26
CA ASP A 61 -4.39 12.38 4.60
C ASP A 61 -4.86 10.93 4.76
N VAL A 62 -5.97 10.57 4.13
CA VAL A 62 -6.43 9.18 4.09
C VAL A 62 -5.42 8.30 3.34
N HIS A 63 -4.88 8.75 2.21
CA HIS A 63 -3.82 8.06 1.48
C HIS A 63 -2.53 7.94 2.29
N TYR A 64 -2.15 9.01 3.00
CA TYR A 64 -1.02 9.01 3.92
C TYR A 64 -1.16 7.93 5.00
N LEU A 65 -2.25 8.01 5.77
CA LEU A 65 -2.48 7.15 6.92
C LEU A 65 -2.68 5.68 6.51
N ALA A 66 -3.31 5.42 5.36
CA ALA A 66 -3.44 4.08 4.80
C ALA A 66 -2.09 3.43 4.48
N ASN A 67 -1.11 4.22 4.05
CA ASN A 67 0.25 3.74 3.77
C ASN A 67 1.16 3.70 5.01
N LEU A 68 0.75 4.27 6.14
CA LEU A 68 1.38 4.04 7.45
C LEU A 68 0.83 2.78 8.15
N CYS A 69 -0.37 2.32 7.79
CA CYS A 69 -0.98 1.16 8.42
C CYS A 69 -0.27 -0.14 8.06
N HIS A 70 0.22 -0.87 9.06
CA HIS A 70 0.83 -2.19 8.92
C HIS A 70 -0.18 -3.35 8.85
N ASN A 71 -1.49 -3.07 8.94
CA ASN A 71 -2.55 -4.08 8.93
C ASN A 71 -2.38 -5.16 10.03
N CYS A 72 -1.96 -4.74 11.23
CA CYS A 72 -1.63 -5.63 12.35
C CYS A 72 -2.83 -6.17 13.15
N GLY A 73 -4.04 -5.65 12.93
CA GLY A 73 -5.25 -6.10 13.63
C GLY A 73 -5.41 -5.66 15.09
N ALA A 74 -4.35 -5.27 15.80
CA ALA A 74 -4.42 -4.98 17.25
C ALA A 74 -5.50 -3.94 17.63
N CYS A 75 -5.59 -2.86 16.85
CA CYS A 75 -6.60 -1.83 17.06
C CYS A 75 -8.04 -2.33 16.84
N LEU A 76 -8.25 -3.35 16.00
CA LEU A 76 -9.54 -3.98 15.75
C LEU A 76 -9.96 -4.84 16.95
N HIS A 77 -9.05 -5.66 17.48
CA HIS A 77 -9.34 -6.51 18.65
C HIS A 77 -9.65 -5.70 19.91
N ALA A 78 -9.02 -4.54 20.09
CA ALA A 78 -9.29 -3.63 21.20
C ALA A 78 -10.49 -2.69 20.96
N CYS A 79 -11.12 -2.69 19.79
CA CYS A 79 -12.13 -1.69 19.44
C CYS A 79 -13.51 -2.02 20.03
N GLN A 80 -14.07 -1.10 20.82
CA GLN A 80 -15.44 -1.20 21.34
C GLN A 80 -16.52 -1.14 20.24
N TYR A 81 -16.15 -0.61 19.07
CA TYR A 81 -17.04 -0.41 17.93
C TYR A 81 -16.74 -1.36 16.76
N ALA A 82 -15.92 -2.39 16.98
CA ALA A 82 -15.72 -3.46 16.02
C ALA A 82 -17.05 -4.18 15.73
N PRO A 83 -17.22 -4.79 14.54
CA PRO A 83 -18.35 -5.67 14.28
C PRO A 83 -18.54 -6.72 15.40
N PRO A 84 -19.77 -7.00 15.83
CA PRO A 84 -21.06 -6.65 15.21
C PRO A 84 -21.66 -5.30 15.64
N HIS A 85 -20.91 -4.41 16.31
CA HIS A 85 -21.41 -3.08 16.67
C HIS A 85 -21.92 -2.31 15.44
N GLU A 86 -22.95 -1.47 15.59
CA GLU A 86 -23.61 -0.75 14.49
C GLU A 86 -22.67 0.14 13.66
N PHE A 87 -21.63 0.70 14.28
CA PHE A 87 -20.61 1.49 13.58
C PHE A 87 -19.66 0.66 12.72
N ALA A 88 -19.60 -0.66 12.96
CA ALA A 88 -18.83 -1.66 12.22
C ALA A 88 -17.40 -1.20 11.89
N VAL A 89 -16.67 -0.67 12.89
CA VAL A 89 -15.33 -0.11 12.69
C VAL A 89 -14.33 -1.22 12.41
N ASN A 90 -13.76 -1.21 11.21
CA ASN A 90 -12.68 -2.11 10.80
C ASN A 90 -11.59 -1.35 10.06
N VAL A 91 -10.71 -0.71 10.85
CA VAL A 91 -9.62 0.14 10.35
C VAL A 91 -8.64 -0.64 9.46
N PRO A 92 -8.15 -1.83 9.84
CA PRO A 92 -7.22 -2.59 9.00
C PRO A 92 -7.79 -2.87 7.61
N GLN A 93 -9.05 -3.35 7.54
CA GLN A 93 -9.69 -3.65 6.27
C GLN A 93 -9.94 -2.39 5.42
N ALA A 94 -10.43 -1.31 6.03
CA ALA A 94 -10.69 -0.06 5.33
C ALA A 94 -9.39 0.56 4.77
N MET A 95 -8.35 0.61 5.59
CA MET A 95 -7.02 1.10 5.18
C MET A 95 -6.41 0.24 4.07
N ALA A 96 -6.53 -1.09 4.15
CA ALA A 96 -6.01 -1.99 3.13
C ALA A 96 -6.64 -1.76 1.75
N ARG A 97 -7.95 -1.46 1.69
CA ARG A 97 -8.64 -1.12 0.44
C ARG A 97 -8.09 0.16 -0.18
N VAL A 98 -7.96 1.23 0.60
CA VAL A 98 -7.37 2.51 0.13
C VAL A 98 -5.92 2.32 -0.29
N ARG A 99 -5.13 1.57 0.48
CA ARG A 99 -3.72 1.30 0.15
C ARG A 99 -3.58 0.62 -1.22
N LEU A 100 -4.40 -0.39 -1.50
CA LEU A 100 -4.42 -1.03 -2.82
C LEU A 100 -4.79 -0.04 -3.94
N GLN A 101 -5.77 0.84 -3.73
CA GLN A 101 -6.13 1.89 -4.69
C GLN A 101 -4.94 2.82 -4.96
N THR A 102 -4.24 3.28 -3.91
CA THR A 102 -3.06 4.13 -4.08
C THR A 102 -1.96 3.43 -4.89
N TYR A 103 -1.71 2.13 -4.68
CA TYR A 103 -0.74 1.40 -5.50
C TYR A 103 -1.09 1.39 -6.98
N THR A 104 -2.38 1.32 -7.32
CA THR A 104 -2.84 1.34 -8.71
C THR A 104 -2.81 2.74 -9.32
N ASP A 105 -3.15 3.77 -8.54
CA ASP A 105 -3.28 5.15 -9.03
C ASP A 105 -1.91 5.83 -9.23
N TYR A 106 -0.94 5.48 -8.38
CA TYR A 106 0.43 5.98 -8.48
C TYR A 106 1.37 5.09 -9.30
N ALA A 107 0.90 3.95 -9.81
CA ALA A 107 1.68 3.08 -10.69
C ALA A 107 2.04 3.80 -12.01
N TRP A 108 3.30 3.68 -12.42
CA TRP A 108 3.78 4.18 -13.70
C TRP A 108 4.28 3.05 -14.60
N PRO A 109 3.88 3.01 -15.88
CA PRO A 109 2.86 3.85 -16.51
C PRO A 109 1.44 3.47 -16.05
N PRO A 110 0.47 4.39 -16.12
CA PRO A 110 -0.91 4.16 -15.61
C PRO A 110 -1.63 2.95 -16.19
N ALA A 111 -1.28 2.56 -17.43
CA ALA A 111 -1.84 1.36 -18.06
C ALA A 111 -1.52 0.07 -17.28
N LEU A 112 -0.31 -0.03 -16.71
CA LEU A 112 0.08 -1.19 -15.90
C LEU A 112 -0.62 -1.20 -14.53
N GLY A 113 -0.91 -0.02 -13.96
CA GLY A 113 -1.73 0.09 -12.74
C GLY A 113 -3.14 -0.46 -12.94
N ARG A 114 -3.78 -0.14 -14.07
CA ARG A 114 -5.09 -0.70 -14.44
C ARG A 114 -5.04 -2.21 -14.66
N LEU A 115 -3.97 -2.70 -15.27
CA LEU A 115 -3.77 -4.14 -15.44
C LEU A 115 -3.61 -4.85 -14.10
N TYR A 116 -2.93 -4.21 -13.15
CA TYR A 116 -2.73 -4.73 -11.80
C TYR A 116 -4.04 -4.86 -11.01
N GLN A 117 -5.07 -4.05 -11.28
CA GLN A 117 -6.39 -4.25 -10.66
C GLN A 117 -7.02 -5.61 -11.00
N ARG A 118 -6.56 -6.29 -12.07
CA ARG A 118 -7.02 -7.60 -12.53
C ARG A 118 -5.86 -8.60 -12.59
N ASN A 119 -4.98 -8.55 -11.59
CA ASN A 119 -3.64 -9.12 -11.63
C ASN A 119 -3.56 -10.65 -11.63
N GLY A 120 -4.42 -11.39 -10.93
CA GLY A 120 -4.19 -12.83 -10.67
C GLY A 120 -3.83 -13.67 -11.92
N LEU A 121 -4.72 -13.69 -12.93
CA LEU A 121 -4.49 -14.44 -14.16
C LEU A 121 -3.44 -13.77 -15.06
N THR A 122 -3.51 -12.45 -15.23
CA THR A 122 -2.60 -11.73 -16.14
C THR A 122 -1.15 -11.83 -15.69
N LEU A 123 -0.88 -11.68 -14.40
CA LEU A 123 0.46 -11.81 -13.83
C LEU A 123 0.98 -13.24 -13.98
N SER A 124 0.13 -14.24 -13.75
CA SER A 124 0.50 -15.65 -13.91
C SER A 124 0.89 -15.96 -15.36
N LEU A 125 0.06 -15.55 -16.33
CA LEU A 125 0.34 -15.75 -17.76
C LEU A 125 1.56 -14.96 -18.24
N ALA A 126 1.73 -13.71 -17.79
CA ALA A 126 2.88 -12.90 -18.13
C ALA A 126 4.19 -13.50 -17.58
N THR A 127 4.17 -14.00 -16.35
CA THR A 127 5.33 -14.66 -15.73
C THR A 127 5.67 -15.95 -16.47
N ALA A 128 4.68 -16.81 -16.73
CA ALA A 128 4.86 -18.04 -17.50
C ALA A 128 5.42 -17.74 -18.91
N GLY A 129 4.86 -16.75 -19.59
CA GLY A 129 5.32 -16.29 -20.91
C GLY A 129 6.74 -15.74 -20.89
N ALA A 130 7.10 -14.94 -19.89
CA ALA A 130 8.45 -14.38 -19.74
C ALA A 130 9.50 -15.47 -19.48
N LEU A 131 9.18 -16.46 -18.63
CA LEU A 131 10.05 -17.61 -18.37
C LEU A 131 10.21 -18.48 -19.62
N ALA A 132 9.12 -18.78 -20.33
CA ALA A 132 9.17 -19.53 -21.58
C ALA A 132 9.98 -18.79 -22.66
N PHE A 133 9.75 -17.49 -22.83
CA PHE A 133 10.49 -16.64 -23.76
C PHE A 133 11.98 -16.61 -23.42
N PHE A 134 12.34 -16.43 -22.15
CA PHE A 134 13.73 -16.46 -21.70
C PHE A 134 14.41 -17.80 -22.04
N MET A 135 13.75 -18.92 -21.77
CA MET A 135 14.27 -20.25 -22.09
C MET A 135 14.40 -20.46 -23.61
N LEU A 136 13.41 -20.06 -24.41
CA LEU A 136 13.47 -20.21 -25.87
C LEU A 136 14.53 -19.30 -26.50
N LEU A 137 14.65 -18.06 -26.04
CA LEU A 137 15.64 -17.09 -26.52
C LEU A 137 17.07 -17.58 -26.26
N THR A 138 17.33 -18.14 -25.08
CA THR A 138 18.65 -18.66 -24.72
C THR A 138 19.03 -19.88 -25.56
N LEU A 139 18.08 -20.79 -25.82
CA LEU A 139 18.30 -21.92 -26.72
C LEU A 139 18.52 -21.48 -28.18
N TRP A 140 17.79 -20.45 -28.64
CA TRP A 140 17.87 -19.91 -30.00
C TRP A 140 19.21 -19.22 -30.26
N LEU A 141 19.65 -18.30 -29.39
CA LEU A 141 20.92 -17.57 -29.51
C LEU A 141 22.18 -18.47 -29.49
N ARG A 142 22.03 -19.76 -29.21
CA ARG A 142 23.12 -20.73 -29.08
C ARG A 142 23.03 -21.87 -30.08
N ASP A 143 22.04 -21.87 -30.98
CA ASP A 143 21.72 -22.99 -31.88
C ASP A 143 21.53 -24.32 -31.14
N ARG A 144 21.07 -24.25 -29.87
CA ARG A 144 20.90 -25.39 -28.97
C ARG A 144 19.47 -25.87 -28.86
N LEU A 145 18.54 -25.34 -29.66
CA LEU A 145 17.13 -25.77 -29.68
C LEU A 145 16.98 -27.31 -29.75
N TRP A 146 17.93 -27.98 -30.41
CA TRP A 146 17.91 -29.42 -30.65
C TRP A 146 19.19 -30.16 -30.24
N ARG A 147 20.08 -29.56 -29.42
CA ARG A 147 21.37 -30.17 -29.05
C ARG A 147 21.65 -30.07 -27.56
N VAL A 148 21.81 -31.21 -26.90
CA VAL A 148 22.27 -31.30 -25.49
C VAL A 148 23.80 -31.11 -25.45
N PRO A 149 24.33 -30.05 -24.81
CA PRO A 149 25.77 -29.86 -24.68
C PRO A 149 26.37 -30.88 -23.70
N PRO A 150 27.52 -31.50 -23.99
CA PRO A 150 28.26 -32.27 -22.99
C PRO A 150 28.89 -31.30 -21.98
N GLN A 151 28.53 -31.48 -20.70
CA GLN A 151 29.07 -30.82 -19.49
C GLN A 151 29.52 -29.36 -19.69
N THR A 152 28.58 -28.44 -19.53
CA THR A 152 28.83 -26.99 -19.47
C THR A 152 28.40 -26.46 -18.12
N ASP A 153 29.27 -25.67 -17.47
CA ASP A 153 28.90 -24.90 -16.27
C ASP A 153 27.72 -23.97 -16.56
N PHE A 154 27.02 -23.51 -15.51
CA PHE A 154 25.83 -22.67 -15.62
C PHE A 154 26.03 -21.48 -16.57
N TYR A 155 27.16 -20.76 -16.46
CA TYR A 155 27.48 -19.62 -17.33
C TYR A 155 27.88 -20.01 -18.76
N GLY A 156 28.16 -21.29 -19.03
CA GLY A 156 28.30 -21.82 -20.39
C GLY A 156 26.95 -21.92 -21.11
N ILE A 157 25.85 -22.12 -20.36
CA ILE A 157 24.48 -22.14 -20.88
C ILE A 157 23.86 -20.74 -20.84
N PHE A 158 24.03 -20.03 -19.72
CA PHE A 158 23.51 -18.68 -19.48
C PHE A 158 24.66 -17.69 -19.21
N PRO A 159 25.33 -17.16 -20.25
CA PRO A 159 26.46 -16.26 -20.05
C PRO A 159 26.06 -15.03 -19.24
N HIS A 160 26.95 -14.62 -18.33
CA HIS A 160 26.69 -13.52 -17.41
C HIS A 160 26.22 -12.25 -18.13
N ASN A 161 26.88 -11.88 -19.23
CA ASN A 161 26.51 -10.69 -19.99
C ASN A 161 25.11 -10.77 -20.62
N LEU A 162 24.65 -11.98 -20.98
CA LEU A 162 23.28 -12.17 -21.48
C LEU A 162 22.27 -11.93 -20.35
N LEU A 163 22.50 -12.51 -19.17
CA LEU A 163 21.67 -12.28 -17.99
C LEU A 163 21.62 -10.79 -17.63
N VAL A 164 22.77 -10.12 -17.57
CA VAL A 164 22.86 -8.68 -17.30
C VAL A 164 22.10 -7.87 -18.35
N SER A 165 22.27 -8.15 -19.64
CA SER A 165 21.57 -7.42 -20.70
C SER A 165 20.04 -7.57 -20.66
N LEU A 166 19.53 -8.70 -20.15
CA LEU A 166 18.09 -8.96 -20.06
C LEU A 166 17.50 -8.39 -18.77
N PHE A 167 18.13 -8.63 -17.63
CA PHE A 167 17.58 -8.26 -16.33
C PHE A 167 17.91 -6.83 -15.91
N ALA A 168 19.05 -6.26 -16.31
CA ALA A 168 19.40 -4.89 -15.92
C ALA A 168 18.40 -3.85 -16.48
N PRO A 169 17.96 -3.90 -17.75
CA PRO A 169 16.93 -2.97 -18.24
C PRO A 169 15.61 -3.10 -17.48
N VAL A 170 15.18 -4.33 -17.16
CA VAL A 170 13.95 -4.58 -16.38
C VAL A 170 14.08 -4.00 -14.97
N PHE A 171 15.22 -4.22 -14.32
CA PHE A 171 15.52 -3.64 -13.01
C PHE A 171 15.53 -2.12 -13.05
N LEU A 172 16.24 -1.51 -14.00
CA LEU A 172 16.30 -0.05 -14.16
C LEU A 172 14.90 0.54 -14.43
N TYR A 173 14.10 -0.15 -15.24
CA TYR A 173 12.71 0.22 -15.47
C TYR A 173 11.88 0.15 -14.18
N ALA A 174 12.01 -0.91 -13.38
CA ALA A 174 11.31 -1.05 -12.11
C ALA A 174 11.71 0.05 -11.11
N VAL A 175 13.00 0.37 -11.01
CA VAL A 175 13.52 1.47 -10.18
C VAL A 175 12.95 2.80 -10.64
N LEU A 176 12.93 3.07 -11.96
CA LEU A 176 12.37 4.29 -12.52
C LEU A 176 10.86 4.39 -12.25
N ALA A 177 10.10 3.33 -12.51
CA ALA A 177 8.67 3.28 -12.28
C ALA A 177 8.33 3.54 -10.81
N LEU A 178 9.04 2.88 -9.89
CA LEU A 178 8.88 3.09 -8.45
C LEU A 178 9.25 4.53 -8.05
N ALA A 179 10.37 5.06 -8.53
CA ALA A 179 10.80 6.43 -8.22
C ALA A 179 9.79 7.47 -8.71
N LEU A 180 9.21 7.30 -9.89
CA LEU A 180 8.18 8.18 -10.42
C LEU A 180 6.87 8.07 -9.61
N GLY A 181 6.45 6.86 -9.24
CA GLY A 181 5.27 6.64 -8.42
C GLY A 181 5.41 7.24 -7.03
N VAL A 182 6.53 6.96 -6.35
CA VAL A 182 6.87 7.53 -5.04
C VAL A 182 6.94 9.05 -5.10
N ARG A 183 7.61 9.62 -6.11
CA ARG A 183 7.67 11.08 -6.29
C ARG A 183 6.28 11.69 -6.46
N ARG A 184 5.40 11.06 -7.22
CA ARG A 184 4.02 11.54 -7.43
C ARG A 184 3.23 11.46 -6.13
N PHE A 185 3.28 10.33 -5.43
CA PHE A 185 2.64 10.13 -4.13
C PHE A 185 3.08 11.19 -3.12
N TRP A 186 4.39 11.38 -2.95
CA TRP A 186 4.90 12.39 -2.01
C TRP A 186 4.47 13.80 -2.37
N ARG A 187 4.42 14.17 -3.65
CA ARG A 187 3.96 15.50 -4.06
C ARG A 187 2.51 15.77 -3.70
N GLU A 188 1.67 14.73 -3.72
CA GLU A 188 0.24 14.85 -3.43
C GLU A 188 -0.05 14.76 -1.93
N VAL A 189 0.75 13.99 -1.19
CA VAL A 189 0.49 13.65 0.21
C VAL A 189 1.27 14.53 1.21
N THR A 190 2.33 15.24 0.77
CA THR A 190 3.19 16.02 1.69
C THR A 190 2.35 16.98 2.55
N PRO A 191 2.25 16.72 3.87
CA PRO A 191 1.47 17.58 4.75
C PRO A 191 2.11 18.96 4.87
N GLY A 192 1.28 19.98 5.05
CA GLY A 192 1.76 21.31 5.40
C GLY A 192 2.30 22.14 4.25
N GLN A 193 1.96 21.80 3.00
CA GLN A 193 2.08 22.71 1.85
C GLN A 193 1.36 24.05 2.09
N GLU A 194 0.39 24.07 3.01
CA GLU A 194 -0.38 25.24 3.43
C GLU A 194 0.40 26.17 4.38
N TYR A 195 1.43 25.67 5.07
CA TYR A 195 2.24 26.47 5.98
C TYR A 195 3.37 27.19 5.23
N GLU A 196 3.76 28.36 5.74
CA GLU A 196 4.85 29.13 5.15
C GLU A 196 6.20 28.37 5.22
N ALA A 197 7.03 28.54 4.19
CA ALA A 197 8.33 27.89 4.08
C ALA A 197 9.24 28.01 5.33
N PRO A 198 9.28 29.16 6.05
CA PRO A 198 10.07 29.28 7.29
C PRO A 198 9.59 28.34 8.41
N ALA A 199 8.27 28.15 8.54
CA ALA A 199 7.70 27.27 9.56
C ALA A 199 8.07 25.80 9.30
N ILE A 200 8.03 25.36 8.04
CA ILE A 200 8.45 24.02 7.63
C ILE A 200 9.95 23.82 7.88
N ALA A 201 10.77 24.81 7.52
CA ALA A 201 12.22 24.75 7.69
C ALA A 201 12.61 24.61 9.16
N ALA A 202 11.91 25.29 10.07
CA ALA A 202 12.18 25.28 11.50
C ALA A 202 12.04 23.87 12.13
N VAL A 203 11.10 23.05 11.65
CA VAL A 203 10.84 21.72 12.22
C VAL A 203 11.52 20.57 11.45
N ARG A 204 11.99 20.83 10.23
CA ARG A 204 12.47 19.80 9.30
C ARG A 204 13.63 18.96 9.86
N ALA A 205 14.60 19.59 10.49
CA ALA A 205 15.77 18.89 11.04
C ALA A 205 15.38 17.97 12.21
N GLY A 206 14.53 18.46 13.12
CA GLY A 206 14.01 17.67 14.24
C GLY A 206 13.18 16.49 13.76
N ALA A 207 12.25 16.71 12.84
CA ALA A 207 11.42 15.66 12.27
C ALA A 207 12.25 14.60 11.51
N ALA A 208 13.30 15.01 10.81
CA ALA A 208 14.20 14.08 10.14
C ALA A 208 15.01 13.23 11.13
N ALA A 209 15.45 13.81 12.24
CA ALA A 209 16.16 13.09 13.29
C ALA A 209 15.24 12.08 14.01
N GLU A 210 14.03 12.48 14.38
CA GLU A 210 12.99 11.62 14.95
C GLU A 210 12.67 10.45 14.01
N ALA A 211 12.33 10.74 12.75
CA ALA A 211 12.03 9.72 11.76
C ALA A 211 13.21 8.76 11.51
N THR A 212 14.44 9.27 11.45
CA THR A 212 15.64 8.42 11.28
C THR A 212 15.82 7.49 12.47
N HIS A 213 15.68 8.00 13.69
CA HIS A 213 15.76 7.20 14.90
C HIS A 213 14.70 6.10 14.92
N ASP A 214 13.45 6.43 14.61
CA ASP A 214 12.34 5.48 14.69
C ASP A 214 12.38 4.43 13.59
N VAL A 215 12.83 4.79 12.39
CA VAL A 215 13.06 3.83 11.30
C VAL A 215 14.18 2.86 11.67
N LEU A 216 15.30 3.35 12.22
CA LEU A 216 16.44 2.50 12.61
C LEU A 216 16.11 1.57 13.78
N ARG A 217 15.21 1.98 14.67
CA ARG A 217 14.72 1.14 15.77
C ARG A 217 13.51 0.28 15.41
N LEU A 218 12.95 0.46 14.22
CA LEU A 218 11.70 -0.18 13.80
C LEU A 218 10.57 0.07 14.81
N THR A 219 10.54 1.27 15.42
CA THR A 219 9.69 1.62 16.56
C THR A 219 8.22 1.25 16.35
N TYR A 220 7.71 1.34 15.12
CA TYR A 220 6.30 1.13 14.80
C TYR A 220 5.93 -0.29 14.33
N LEU A 221 6.86 -1.25 14.34
CA LEU A 221 6.59 -2.65 13.97
C LEU A 221 5.97 -3.50 15.09
N ASP A 222 5.94 -3.00 16.32
CA ASP A 222 5.44 -3.70 17.50
C ASP A 222 3.91 -3.59 17.70
N GLY A 223 3.19 -3.00 16.72
CA GLY A 223 1.75 -2.80 16.81
C GLY A 223 1.32 -1.69 17.78
N GLY A 224 2.24 -0.82 18.23
CA GLY A 224 1.98 0.32 19.12
C GLY A 224 1.97 0.00 20.62
N HIS A 225 1.63 -1.23 20.97
CA HIS A 225 1.50 -1.71 22.36
C HIS A 225 2.65 -2.65 22.78
N GLY A 226 3.63 -2.88 21.91
CA GLY A 226 4.83 -3.68 22.23
C GLY A 226 4.66 -5.19 22.08
N GLU A 227 3.46 -5.71 21.85
CA GLU A 227 3.20 -7.16 21.79
C GLU A 227 3.13 -7.70 20.35
N GLY A 228 3.30 -6.85 19.34
CA GLY A 228 3.34 -7.23 17.93
C GLY A 228 1.97 -7.19 17.26
N CYS A 229 1.85 -7.95 16.16
CA CYS A 229 0.62 -8.00 15.36
C CYS A 229 -0.26 -9.17 15.82
N HIS A 230 -1.56 -8.90 16.00
CA HIS A 230 -2.57 -9.92 16.27
C HIS A 230 -2.99 -10.56 14.94
N ASN A 231 -2.13 -11.41 14.39
CA ASN A 231 -2.55 -12.35 13.35
C ASN A 231 -2.65 -13.71 14.04
N GLU A 232 -3.84 -14.06 14.53
CA GLU A 232 -4.20 -15.47 14.68
C GLU A 232 -4.53 -15.97 13.27
N ASP A 233 -3.46 -16.33 12.54
CA ASP A 233 -3.44 -16.81 11.14
C ASP A 233 -3.60 -15.76 10.03
#